data_AF-W2LXU8-F1
#
_entry.id   AF-W2LXU8-F1
#
_cell.length_a   1.000
_cell.length_b   1.000
_cell.length_c   1.000
_cell.angle_alpha   90.00
_cell.angle_beta   90.00
_cell.angle_gamma   90.00
#
_symmetry.space_group_name_H-M   'P 1'
#
loop_
_entity.id
_entity.type
_entity.pdbx_description
1 polymer ?
#
loop_
_entity_poly.entity_id
_entity_poly.type
_entity_poly.pdbx_seq_one_letter_code
_entity_poly.pdbx_strand_id
1 'polypeptide(L)'
;MQSKRYKSILLEFMAFEADHPFNTDTVFCKSTLLEITPDDVCRWMNLRAFGEETPAKDVKPVNARTSTLEYAKKALSSFMPRHTVPWDPIATKATQPALSW
;
A
#
# COMPACT_ATOMS: atom_id res chain seq x y z
N MET A 1 11.20 6.21 -15.50
CA MET A 1 11.10 4.79 -15.93
C MET A 1 10.81 3.94 -14.72
N GLN A 2 9.69 3.22 -14.67
CA GLN A 2 9.41 2.27 -13.60
C GLN A 2 10.31 1.04 -13.80
N SER A 3 11.11 0.68 -12.80
CA SER A 3 12.03 -0.45 -12.93
C SER A 3 11.26 -1.78 -12.93
N LYS A 4 11.79 -2.82 -13.59
CA LYS A 4 11.22 -4.19 -13.52
C LYS A 4 11.06 -4.68 -12.06
N ARG A 5 11.94 -4.21 -11.17
CA ARG A 5 11.90 -4.47 -9.72
C ARG A 5 10.75 -3.76 -9.02
N TYR A 6 10.35 -2.57 -9.46
CA TYR A 6 9.17 -1.90 -8.90
C TYR A 6 7.91 -2.65 -9.28
N LYS A 7 7.82 -3.11 -10.54
CA LYS A 7 6.69 -3.91 -11.00
C LYS A 7 6.57 -5.23 -10.23
N SER A 8 7.68 -5.91 -9.93
CA SER A 8 7.61 -7.14 -9.13
C SER A 8 7.05 -6.91 -7.73
N ILE A 9 7.41 -5.79 -7.09
CA ILE A 9 6.85 -5.41 -5.78
C ILE A 9 5.34 -5.13 -5.88
N LEU A 10 4.91 -4.42 -6.92
CA LEU A 10 3.48 -4.17 -7.13
C LEU A 10 2.71 -5.49 -7.33
N LEU A 11 3.24 -6.42 -8.11
CA LEU A 11 2.61 -7.72 -8.34
C LEU A 11 2.53 -8.54 -7.05
N GLU A 12 3.57 -8.54 -6.22
CA GLU A 12 3.58 -9.19 -4.90
C GLU A 12 2.50 -8.61 -3.98
N PHE A 13 2.38 -7.28 -3.92
CA PHE A 13 1.34 -6.59 -3.15
C PHE A 13 -0.07 -6.88 -3.66
N MET A 14 -0.29 -6.77 -4.98
CA MET A 14 -1.60 -7.03 -5.56
C MET A 14 -2.01 -8.50 -5.39
N ALA A 15 -1.06 -9.42 -5.50
CA ALA A 15 -1.32 -10.84 -5.28
C ALA A 15 -1.72 -11.15 -3.84
N PHE A 16 -1.13 -10.44 -2.86
CA PHE A 16 -1.56 -10.49 -1.47
C PHE A 16 -2.99 -9.98 -1.31
N GLU A 17 -3.32 -8.83 -1.89
CA GLU A 17 -4.66 -8.23 -1.74
C GLU A 17 -5.76 -9.04 -2.44
N ALA A 18 -5.45 -9.66 -3.58
CA ALA A 18 -6.40 -10.48 -4.35
C ALA A 18 -6.38 -11.97 -3.98
N ASP A 19 -5.50 -12.39 -3.05
CA ASP A 19 -5.21 -13.78 -2.71
C ASP A 19 -4.97 -14.70 -3.95
N HIS A 20 -4.33 -14.15 -4.98
CA HIS A 20 -4.07 -14.83 -6.24
C HIS A 20 -2.82 -14.30 -6.96
N PRO A 21 -1.95 -15.16 -7.51
CA PRO A 21 -0.75 -14.72 -8.23
C PRO A 21 -1.06 -14.07 -9.57
N PHE A 22 -0.38 -12.96 -9.88
CA PHE A 22 -0.46 -12.28 -11.17
C PHE A 22 0.72 -12.62 -12.09
N ASN A 23 0.48 -12.61 -13.40
CA ASN A 23 1.56 -12.71 -14.39
C ASN A 23 2.43 -11.44 -14.36
N THR A 24 3.73 -11.56 -14.65
CA THR A 24 4.67 -10.44 -14.81
C THR A 24 4.22 -9.38 -15.83
N ASP A 25 3.41 -9.77 -16.80
CA ASP A 25 2.89 -8.86 -17.84
C ASP A 25 1.61 -8.13 -17.44
N THR A 26 1.01 -8.50 -16.31
CA THR A 26 -0.22 -7.88 -15.81
C THR A 26 -0.06 -6.36 -15.68
N VAL A 27 -1.08 -5.63 -16.12
CA VAL A 27 -1.19 -4.18 -15.99
C VAL A 27 -2.43 -3.87 -15.17
N PHE A 28 -2.24 -3.17 -14.06
CA PHE A 28 -3.34 -2.74 -13.20
C PHE A 28 -3.89 -1.40 -13.69
N CYS A 29 -5.21 -1.29 -13.76
CA CYS A 29 -5.85 -0.04 -14.15
C CYS A 29 -5.82 0.98 -13.01
N LYS A 30 -5.98 2.26 -13.37
CA LYS A 30 -5.89 3.37 -12.41
C LYS A 30 -6.95 3.29 -11.31
N SER A 31 -8.16 2.78 -11.59
CA SER A 31 -9.22 2.63 -10.59
C SER A 31 -8.84 1.61 -9.52
N THR A 32 -8.32 0.45 -9.90
CA THR A 32 -7.82 -0.55 -8.95
C THR A 32 -6.70 0.01 -8.07
N LEU A 33 -5.78 0.79 -8.66
CA LEU A 33 -4.71 1.43 -7.87
C LEU A 33 -5.22 2.55 -6.93
N LEU A 34 -6.40 3.10 -7.18
CA LEU A 34 -7.04 4.10 -6.31
C LEU A 34 -7.83 3.48 -5.15
N GLU A 35 -8.19 2.20 -5.27
CA GLU A 35 -8.88 1.44 -4.22
C GLU A 35 -7.93 1.03 -3.09
N ILE A 36 -6.62 0.98 -3.36
CA ILE A 36 -5.59 0.64 -2.37
C ILE A 36 -5.62 1.63 -1.21
N THR A 37 -5.84 1.11 0.00
CA THR A 37 -5.84 1.89 1.24
C THR A 37 -4.47 1.84 1.94
N PRO A 38 -4.16 2.84 2.80
CA PRO A 38 -2.97 2.78 3.65
C PRO A 38 -2.94 1.53 4.55
N ASP A 39 -4.10 1.05 5.01
CA ASP A 39 -4.22 -0.14 5.85
C ASP A 39 -3.78 -1.40 5.11
N ASP A 40 -4.13 -1.55 3.82
CA ASP A 40 -3.71 -2.68 3.00
C ASP A 40 -2.18 -2.73 2.87
N VAL A 41 -1.56 -1.56 2.66
CA VAL A 41 -0.10 -1.43 2.59
C VAL A 41 0.53 -1.79 3.94
N CYS A 42 -0.07 -1.39 5.06
CA CYS A 42 0.40 -1.76 6.40
C CYS A 42 0.32 -3.27 6.64
N ARG A 43 -0.81 -3.92 6.34
CA ARG A 43 -0.98 -5.39 6.49
C ARG A 43 0.07 -6.13 5.68
N TRP A 44 0.26 -5.74 4.42
CA TRP A 44 1.26 -6.36 3.56
C TRP A 44 2.70 -6.14 4.06
N MET A 45 3.04 -4.94 4.52
CA MET A 45 4.37 -4.67 5.09
C MET A 45 4.61 -5.44 6.38
N ASN A 46 3.58 -5.59 7.21
CA ASN A 46 3.65 -6.40 8.43
C ASN A 46 3.89 -7.88 8.09
N LEU A 47 3.15 -8.42 7.13
CA LEU A 47 3.36 -9.79 6.65
C LEU A 47 4.81 -9.99 6.20
N ARG A 48 5.37 -9.02 5.49
CA ARG A 48 6.76 -9.06 5.00
C ARG A 48 7.81 -8.97 6.11
N ALA A 49 7.55 -8.18 7.15
CA ALA A 49 8.49 -7.93 8.23
C ALA A 49 8.43 -8.99 9.34
N PHE A 50 7.22 -9.42 9.69
CA PHE A 50 6.93 -10.29 10.84
C PHE A 50 6.45 -11.68 10.44
N GLY A 51 5.96 -11.87 9.21
CA GLY A 51 5.32 -13.11 8.78
C GLY A 51 3.83 -13.18 9.07
N GLU A 52 3.25 -12.11 9.63
CA GLU A 52 1.83 -12.02 10.00
C GLU A 52 1.30 -10.60 9.68
N GLU A 53 0.05 -10.50 9.26
CA GLU A 53 -0.58 -9.20 8.90
C GLU A 53 -0.83 -8.29 10.10
N THR A 54 -1.14 -8.90 11.25
CA THR A 54 -1.46 -8.23 12.52
C THR A 54 -0.52 -8.71 13.63
N PRO A 55 0.77 -8.35 13.58
CA PRO A 55 1.73 -8.78 14.57
C PRO A 55 1.39 -8.19 15.95
N ALA A 56 1.64 -8.97 17.00
CA ALA A 56 1.57 -8.45 18.36
C ALA A 56 2.66 -7.37 18.58
N LYS A 57 2.39 -6.44 19.49
CA LYS A 57 3.20 -5.24 19.73
C LYS A 57 4.68 -5.52 20.04
N ASP A 58 4.97 -6.69 20.60
CA ASP A 58 6.29 -7.05 21.12
C ASP A 58 7.09 -7.97 20.18
N VAL A 59 6.52 -8.31 19.01
CA VAL A 59 7.17 -9.16 18.02
C VAL A 59 8.27 -8.36 17.31
N LYS A 60 9.39 -9.01 17.03
CA LYS A 60 10.51 -8.40 16.31
C LYS A 60 10.37 -8.66 14.81
N PRO A 61 10.69 -7.69 13.94
CA PRO A 61 10.68 -7.91 12.51
C PRO A 61 11.94 -8.70 12.12
N VAL A 62 11.79 -10.02 11.95
CA VAL A 62 12.91 -10.93 11.64
C VAL A 62 13.06 -11.13 10.12
N ASN A 63 11.99 -10.99 9.35
CA ASN A 63 11.92 -11.44 7.97
C ASN A 63 12.40 -10.39 6.95
N ALA A 64 12.42 -9.11 7.33
CA ALA A 64 12.87 -8.04 6.44
C ALA A 64 13.69 -6.97 7.16
N ARG A 65 14.69 -6.43 6.47
CA ARG A 65 15.46 -5.27 6.91
C ARG A 65 14.72 -3.98 6.59
N THR A 66 15.01 -2.91 7.34
CA THR A 66 14.42 -1.58 7.13
C THR A 66 14.60 -1.09 5.69
N SER A 67 15.80 -1.22 5.12
CA SER A 67 16.08 -0.78 3.74
C SER A 67 15.25 -1.54 2.69
N THR A 68 14.93 -2.81 2.94
CA THR A 68 14.06 -3.62 2.07
C THR A 68 12.62 -3.13 2.12
N LEU A 69 12.12 -2.76 3.30
CA LEU A 69 10.77 -2.22 3.49
C LEU A 69 10.65 -0.82 2.90
N GLU A 70 11.64 0.05 3.11
CA GLU A 70 11.71 1.38 2.50
C GLU A 70 11.70 1.30 0.97
N TYR A 71 12.46 0.37 0.40
CA TYR A 71 12.46 0.14 -1.03
C TYR A 71 11.08 -0.31 -1.55
N ALA A 72 10.42 -1.23 -0.84
CA ALA A 72 9.09 -1.70 -1.20
C ALA A 72 8.05 -0.58 -1.13
N LYS A 73 8.08 0.23 -0.06
CA LYS A 73 7.24 1.43 0.08
C LYS A 73 7.45 2.40 -1.09
N LYS A 74 8.71 2.69 -1.41
CA LYS A 74 9.07 3.57 -2.53
C LYS A 74 8.56 3.04 -3.87
N ALA A 75 8.69 1.73 -4.09
CA ALA A 75 8.20 1.07 -5.29
C ALA A 75 6.67 1.22 -5.42
N LEU A 76 5.92 0.86 -4.38
CA LEU A 76 4.45 0.99 -4.36
C LEU A 76 4.01 2.44 -4.58
N SER A 77 4.62 3.38 -3.85
CA SER A 77 4.31 4.81 -3.96
C SER A 77 4.50 5.34 -5.38
N SER A 78 5.43 4.78 -6.18
CA SER A 78 5.65 5.17 -7.57
C SER A 78 4.49 4.80 -8.51
N PHE A 79 3.61 3.88 -8.11
CA PHE A 79 2.42 3.50 -8.87
C PHE A 79 1.15 4.22 -8.38
N MET A 80 1.20 4.86 -7.22
CA MET A 80 0.03 5.52 -6.64
C MET A 80 -0.39 6.71 -7.50
N PRO A 81 -1.65 6.74 -8.00
CA PRO A 81 -2.07 7.74 -8.98
C PRO A 81 -2.12 9.17 -8.44
N ARG A 82 -2.16 9.36 -7.11
CA ARG A 82 -2.21 10.67 -6.43
C ARG A 82 -0.84 11.20 -6.00
N HIS A 83 0.27 10.69 -6.54
CA HIS A 83 1.62 11.13 -6.14
C HIS A 83 1.97 12.57 -6.51
N THR A 84 1.26 13.19 -7.47
CA THR A 84 1.46 14.59 -7.89
C THR A 84 0.43 15.55 -7.31
N VAL A 85 -0.52 15.07 -6.49
CA VAL A 85 -1.50 15.94 -5.85
C VAL A 85 -0.73 16.79 -4.83
N PRO A 86 -0.63 18.12 -5.02
CA PRO A 86 -0.11 18.99 -3.97
C PRO A 86 -0.98 18.75 -2.74
N TRP A 87 -0.38 18.60 -1.56
CA TRP A 87 -1.06 18.38 -0.27
C TRP A 87 -2.45 19.06 -0.25
N ASP A 88 -3.49 18.29 -0.56
CA ASP A 88 -4.85 18.82 -0.68
C ASP A 88 -5.42 18.79 0.73
N PRO A 89 -5.86 19.93 1.31
CA PRO A 89 -6.43 19.96 2.64
C PRO A 89 -7.84 19.36 2.62
N ILE A 90 -7.98 18.05 2.43
CA ILE A 90 -9.27 17.37 2.51
C ILE A 90 -9.15 16.09 3.34
N ALA A 91 -9.11 16.31 4.65
CA ALA A 91 -9.69 15.38 5.62
C ALA A 91 -10.42 16.17 6.73
N THR A 92 -11.20 17.18 6.36
CA THR A 92 -12.38 17.56 7.14
C THR A 92 -13.57 16.91 6.46
N LYS A 93 -13.82 15.63 6.78
CA LYS A 93 -15.21 15.18 6.93
C LYS A 93 -15.76 15.97 8.12
N ALA A 94 -16.09 17.23 7.89
CA ALA A 94 -17.04 17.93 8.73
C ALA A 94 -18.35 17.19 8.51
N THR A 95 -18.63 16.22 9.37
CA THR A 95 -20.00 16.00 9.80
C THR A 95 -20.49 17.37 10.24
N GLN A 96 -21.18 18.09 9.37
CA GLN A 96 -22.07 19.16 9.81
C GLN A 96 -23.18 18.43 10.56
N PRO A 97 -23.29 18.50 11.90
CA PRO A 97 -24.58 18.24 12.50
C PRO A 97 -25.50 19.34 11.92
N ALA A 98 -26.53 18.90 11.21
CA ALA A 98 -27.60 19.77 10.81
C ALA A 98 -28.11 20.49 12.07
N LEU A 99 -28.12 21.83 12.01
CA LEU A 99 -28.83 22.65 12.96
C LEU A 99 -30.29 22.19 13.02
N SER A 100 -30.75 21.78 14.20
CA SER A 100 -32.15 21.83 14.56
C SER A 100 -32.28 22.14 16.07
N TRP A 101 -32.73 23.38 16.30
CA TRP A 101 -33.16 24.05 17.55
C TRP A 101 -32.09 24.44 18.56
#